data_AF-A0A497MPB9-F1
#
_entry.id   AF-A0A497MPB9-F1
#
_cell.length_a   1.000
_cell.length_b   1.000
_cell.length_c   1.000
_cell.angle_alpha   90.00
_cell.angle_beta   90.00
_cell.angle_gamma   90.00
#
_symmetry.space_group_name_H-M   'P 1'
#
loop_
_entity.id
_entity.type
_entity.pdbx_description
1 polymer ?
#
loop_
_entity_poly.entity_id
_entity_poly.type
_entity_poly.pdbx_seq_one_letter_code
_entity_poly.pdbx_strand_id
1 'polypeptide(L)'
;LSVGDKISPNEVKLIQKRSGLDKETAEKIVRAGAELRRLYKNGDLPYGPSPGDLINWATLIVDGVPPLEAADETIVGTTSDDVEIQEMVRRVIRSAFGVH
;
A
#
# COMPACT_ATOMS: atom_id res chain seq x y z
N LEU A 1 4.58 -12.78 2.54
CA LEU A 1 3.90 -11.48 2.46
C LEU A 1 4.12 -10.73 3.76
N SER A 2 4.40 -9.44 3.66
CA SER A 2 4.54 -8.55 4.82
C SER A 2 3.18 -8.34 5.48
N VAL A 3 3.13 -8.35 6.80
CA VAL A 3 1.90 -8.20 7.61
C VAL A 3 2.26 -7.52 8.93
N GLY A 4 1.58 -6.43 9.27
CA GLY A 4 1.88 -5.59 10.43
C GLY A 4 3.35 -5.16 10.44
N ASP A 5 3.99 -5.28 11.60
CA ASP A 5 5.41 -4.95 11.79
C ASP A 5 6.38 -5.87 11.03
N LYS A 6 5.90 -6.99 10.48
CA LYS A 6 6.76 -7.94 9.75
C LYS A 6 6.88 -7.52 8.28
N ILE A 7 7.93 -6.76 7.98
CA ILE A 7 8.28 -6.38 6.60
C ILE A 7 9.22 -7.43 5.99
N SER A 8 8.83 -7.98 4.84
CA SER A 8 9.65 -8.94 4.09
C SER A 8 10.60 -8.20 3.15
N PRO A 9 11.94 -8.35 3.31
CA PRO A 9 12.90 -7.73 2.40
C PRO A 9 12.75 -8.20 0.95
N ASN A 10 12.23 -9.42 0.74
CA ASN A 10 11.98 -9.96 -0.59
C ASN A 10 10.81 -9.26 -1.28
N GLU A 11 9.81 -8.82 -0.53
CA GLU A 11 8.67 -8.07 -1.09
C GLU A 11 9.11 -6.65 -1.48
N VAL A 12 9.91 -5.99 -0.64
CA VAL A 12 10.52 -4.69 -0.99
C VAL A 12 11.33 -4.81 -2.28
N LYS A 13 12.23 -5.81 -2.36
CA LYS A 13 13.01 -6.08 -3.58
C LYS A 13 12.13 -6.40 -4.79
N LEU A 14 11.01 -7.09 -4.59
CA LEU A 14 10.06 -7.38 -5.65
C LEU A 14 9.45 -6.09 -6.20
N ILE A 15 8.98 -5.19 -5.33
CA ILE A 15 8.44 -3.89 -5.74
C ILE A 15 9.50 -3.10 -6.50
N GLN A 16 10.72 -2.98 -5.95
CA GLN A 16 11.82 -2.28 -6.62
C GLN A 16 12.13 -2.87 -8.00
N LYS A 17 12.23 -4.19 -8.12
CA LYS A 17 12.56 -4.85 -9.40
C LYS A 17 11.47 -4.68 -10.45
N ARG A 18 10.20 -4.60 -10.03
CA ARG A 18 9.05 -4.54 -10.93
C ARG A 18 8.67 -3.12 -11.35
N SER A 19 8.88 -2.15 -10.47
CA SER A 19 8.55 -0.75 -10.72
C SER A 19 9.78 0.09 -11.10
N GLY A 20 10.96 -0.20 -10.57
CA GLY A 20 12.13 0.67 -10.67
C GLY A 20 12.20 1.75 -9.60
N LEU A 21 11.27 1.76 -8.63
CA LEU A 21 11.30 2.71 -7.51
C LEU A 21 12.54 2.54 -6.64
N ASP A 22 12.93 3.66 -6.00
CA ASP A 22 13.94 3.66 -4.96
C ASP A 22 13.50 2.82 -3.74
N LYS A 23 14.48 2.45 -2.92
CA LYS A 23 14.25 1.57 -1.78
C LYS A 23 13.33 2.19 -0.74
N GLU A 24 13.44 3.50 -0.50
CA GLU A 24 12.66 4.18 0.53
C GLU A 24 11.17 4.18 0.15
N THR A 25 10.85 4.56 -1.09
CA THR A 25 9.47 4.57 -1.58
C THR A 25 8.89 3.14 -1.60
N ALA A 26 9.66 2.15 -2.07
CA ALA A 26 9.24 0.76 -2.05
C ALA A 26 8.99 0.24 -0.62
N GLU A 27 9.82 0.60 0.35
CA GLU A 27 9.60 0.24 1.75
C GLU A 27 8.33 0.86 2.33
N LYS A 28 8.02 2.13 2.02
CA LYS A 28 6.79 2.80 2.45
C LYS A 28 5.54 2.11 1.90
N ILE A 29 5.54 1.75 0.62
CA ILE A 29 4.46 0.98 -0.03
C ILE A 29 4.26 -0.36 0.67
N VAL A 30 5.34 -1.11 0.92
CA VAL A 30 5.25 -2.42 1.58
C VAL A 30 4.77 -2.29 3.03
N ARG A 31 5.18 -1.24 3.76
CA ARG A 31 4.69 -0.96 5.12
C ARG A 31 3.18 -0.67 5.13
N ALA A 32 2.71 0.18 4.22
CA ALA A 32 1.28 0.44 4.08
C ALA A 32 0.51 -0.86 3.78
N GLY A 33 0.97 -1.65 2.81
CA GLY A 33 0.36 -2.94 2.48
C GLY A 33 0.37 -3.94 3.64
N ALA A 34 1.45 -3.97 4.44
CA ALA A 34 1.55 -4.82 5.62
C ALA A 34 0.52 -4.45 6.69
N GLU A 35 0.32 -3.15 6.95
CA GLU A 35 -0.67 -2.65 7.89
C GLU A 35 -2.10 -2.92 7.41
N LEU A 36 -2.41 -2.68 6.13
CA LEU A 36 -3.72 -2.97 5.56
C LEU A 36 -4.05 -4.48 5.66
N ARG A 37 -3.07 -5.35 5.41
CA ARG A 37 -3.25 -6.81 5.60
C ARG A 37 -3.43 -7.20 7.06
N ARG A 38 -2.86 -6.45 8.01
CA ARG A 38 -3.09 -6.67 9.44
C ARG A 38 -4.54 -6.36 9.80
N LEU A 39 -5.05 -5.20 9.39
CA LEU A 39 -6.43 -4.79 9.60
C LEU A 39 -7.42 -5.76 8.94
N TYR A 40 -7.14 -6.20 7.71
CA TYR A 40 -7.93 -7.25 7.05
C TYR A 40 -7.99 -8.54 7.86
N LYS A 41 -6.86 -9.02 8.40
CA LYS A 41 -6.83 -10.23 9.23
C LYS A 41 -7.58 -10.09 10.55
N ASN A 42 -7.68 -8.87 11.07
CA ASN A 42 -8.42 -8.57 12.29
C ASN A 42 -9.92 -8.38 12.04
N GLY A 43 -10.35 -8.31 10.77
CA GLY A 43 -11.74 -8.05 10.38
C GLY A 43 -12.10 -6.56 10.32
N ASP A 44 -11.14 -5.66 10.48
CA ASP A 44 -11.36 -4.21 10.43
C ASP A 44 -11.52 -3.69 9.00
N LEU A 45 -10.88 -4.38 8.04
CA LEU A 45 -11.03 -4.09 6.61
C LEU A 45 -11.59 -5.30 5.86
N PRO A 46 -12.39 -5.09 4.81
CA PRO A 46 -12.94 -6.16 4.00
C PRO A 46 -11.89 -6.78 3.05
N TYR A 47 -10.78 -6.08 2.82
CA TYR A 47 -9.74 -6.50 1.89
C TYR A 47 -8.35 -6.05 2.33
N GLY A 48 -7.34 -6.89 2.04
CA GLY A 48 -5.93 -6.60 2.24
C GLY A 48 -5.16 -6.73 0.93
N PRO A 49 -4.44 -5.69 0.47
CA PRO A 49 -3.85 -5.66 -0.88
C PRO A 49 -2.80 -6.73 -1.08
N SER A 50 -2.80 -7.37 -2.25
CA SER A 50 -1.79 -8.34 -2.66
C SER A 50 -0.48 -7.66 -3.10
N PRO A 51 0.62 -8.39 -3.30
CA PRO A 51 1.81 -7.82 -3.94
C PRO A 51 1.54 -7.25 -5.34
N GLY A 52 0.56 -7.79 -6.07
CA GLY A 52 0.17 -7.28 -7.39
C GLY A 52 -0.40 -5.87 -7.29
N ASP A 53 -1.25 -5.61 -6.29
CA ASP A 53 -1.82 -4.29 -6.07
C ASP A 53 -0.76 -3.27 -5.65
N LEU A 54 0.21 -3.69 -4.81
CA LEU A 54 1.35 -2.85 -4.47
C LEU A 54 2.25 -2.57 -5.69
N ILE A 55 2.37 -3.50 -6.64
CA ILE A 55 3.08 -3.27 -7.90
C ILE A 55 2.31 -2.28 -8.77
N ASN A 56 0.98 -2.41 -8.89
CA ASN A 56 0.16 -1.46 -9.64
C ASN A 56 0.27 -0.05 -9.06
N TRP A 57 0.19 0.08 -7.73
CA TRP A 57 0.44 1.34 -7.03
C TRP A 57 1.83 1.90 -7.36
N ALA A 58 2.87 1.07 -7.27
CA ALA A 58 4.24 1.46 -7.58
C ALA A 58 4.42 1.88 -9.07
N THR A 59 3.71 1.23 -10.00
CA THR A 59 3.75 1.57 -11.43
C THR A 59 3.19 2.97 -11.68
N LEU A 60 2.06 3.34 -11.08
CA LEU A 60 1.51 4.69 -11.23
C LEU A 60 2.48 5.77 -10.71
N ILE A 61 3.21 5.48 -9.62
CA ILE A 61 4.24 6.41 -9.10
C ILE A 61 5.35 6.62 -10.11
N VAL A 62 5.79 5.55 -10.78
CA VAL A 62 6.82 5.61 -11.82
C VAL A 62 6.32 6.38 -13.04
N ASP A 63 5.03 6.29 -13.35
CA ASP A 63 4.35 7.04 -14.41
C ASP A 63 4.14 8.53 -14.05
N GLY A 64 4.57 8.95 -12.86
CA GLY A 64 4.59 10.35 -12.41
C GLY A 64 3.42 10.75 -11.51
N VAL A 65 2.54 9.80 -11.14
CA VAL A 65 1.43 10.07 -10.22
C VAL A 65 1.96 10.19 -8.78
N PRO A 66 1.57 11.22 -8.02
CA PRO A 66 1.97 11.34 -6.62
C PRO A 66 1.62 10.08 -5.80
N PRO A 67 2.47 9.63 -4.85
CA PRO A 67 2.26 8.37 -4.13
C PRO A 67 0.90 8.23 -3.45
N LEU A 68 0.35 9.30 -2.87
CA LEU A 68 -0.95 9.24 -2.21
C LEU A 68 -2.11 9.17 -3.20
N GLU A 69 -2.01 9.86 -4.34
CA GLU A 69 -3.01 9.85 -5.41
C GLU A 69 -3.03 8.48 -6.10
N ALA A 70 -1.85 7.95 -6.43
CA ALA A 70 -1.68 6.61 -6.96
C ALA A 70 -2.28 5.54 -6.04
N ALA A 71 -2.19 5.73 -4.72
CA ALA A 71 -2.78 4.82 -3.74
C ALA A 71 -4.31 4.91 -3.70
N ASP A 72 -4.88 6.10 -3.94
CA ASP A 72 -6.32 6.31 -3.97
C ASP A 72 -6.95 5.55 -5.15
N GLU A 73 -6.32 5.65 -6.32
CA GLU A 73 -6.76 4.96 -7.54
C GLU A 73 -6.62 3.45 -7.47
N THR A 74 -5.58 2.94 -6.79
CA THR A 74 -5.26 1.50 -6.80
C THR A 74 -5.70 0.78 -5.54
N ILE A 75 -5.36 1.29 -4.36
CA ILE A 75 -5.55 0.59 -3.08
C ILE A 75 -6.88 0.95 -2.44
N VAL A 76 -7.21 2.24 -2.37
CA VAL A 76 -8.39 2.72 -1.65
C VAL A 76 -9.66 2.23 -2.33
N GLY A 77 -9.81 2.50 -3.63
CA GLY A 77 -10.97 2.03 -4.41
C GLY A 77 -11.09 0.50 -4.48
N THR A 78 -9.97 -0.22 -4.51
CA THR A 78 -9.98 -1.71 -4.53
C THR A 78 -10.38 -2.30 -3.18
N THR A 79 -10.21 -1.55 -2.08
CA THR A 79 -10.53 -2.07 -0.75
C THR A 79 -12.02 -2.02 -0.47
N SER A 80 -12.71 -0.94 -0.82
CA SER A 80 -14.16 -0.79 -0.57
C SER A 80 -14.75 0.42 -1.31
N ASP A 81 -16.06 0.40 -1.55
CA ASP A 81 -16.86 1.57 -1.97
C ASP A 81 -17.41 2.38 -0.78
N ASP A 82 -17.27 1.88 0.45
CA ASP A 82 -17.70 2.59 1.65
C ASP A 82 -16.71 3.71 2.00
N VAL A 83 -17.22 4.94 2.09
CA VAL A 83 -16.42 6.15 2.33
C VAL A 83 -15.66 6.09 3.67
N GLU A 84 -16.26 5.52 4.71
CA GLU A 84 -15.60 5.40 6.02
C GLU A 84 -14.44 4.39 5.95
N ILE A 85 -14.65 3.27 5.26
CA ILE A 85 -13.59 2.27 5.03
C ILE A 85 -12.47 2.86 4.18
N GLN A 86 -12.81 3.58 3.10
CA GLN A 86 -11.81 4.26 2.27
C GLN A 86 -10.99 5.27 3.07
N GLU A 87 -11.62 6.06 3.96
CA GLU A 87 -10.91 7.00 4.83
C GLU A 87 -9.97 6.28 5.82
N MET A 88 -10.35 5.11 6.35
CA MET A 88 -9.45 4.30 7.17
C MET A 88 -8.22 3.85 6.38
N VAL A 89 -8.41 3.39 5.15
CA VAL A 89 -7.31 2.97 4.25
C VAL A 89 -6.39 4.16 3.95
N ARG A 90 -6.96 5.33 3.61
CA ARG A 90 -6.20 6.57 3.37
C ARG A 90 -5.34 6.96 4.57
N ARG A 91 -5.87 6.86 5.80
CA ARG A 91 -5.11 7.17 7.02
C ARG A 91 -3.90 6.25 7.21
N VAL A 92 -4.06 4.95 6.94
CA VAL A 92 -2.96 3.98 7.00
C VAL A 92 -1.88 4.33 5.97
N ILE A 93 -2.28 4.64 4.73
CA ILE A 93 -1.36 5.04 3.67
C ILE A 93 -0.61 6.32 4.05
N ARG A 94 -1.33 7.38 4.48
CA ARG A 94 -0.72 8.65 4.90
C ARG A 94 0.28 8.46 6.03
N SER A 95 -0.06 7.65 7.04
CA SER A 95 0.82 7.30 8.15
C SER A 95 2.13 6.64 7.67
N ALA A 96 2.05 5.69 6.72
CA ALA A 96 3.23 5.05 6.14
C ALA A 96 4.15 6.02 5.39
N PHE A 97 3.60 7.12 4.86
CA PHE A 97 4.34 8.17 4.17
C PHE A 97 4.71 9.36 5.09
N GLY A 98 4.37 9.30 6.39
CA GLY A 98 4.67 10.37 7.34
C GLY A 98 3.85 11.64 7.15
N VAL A 99 2.66 11.52 6.55
CA VAL A 99 1.70 12.61 6.33
C VAL A 99 0.57 12.46 7.34
N HIS A 100 0.18 13.55 8.00
CA HIS A 100 -0.92 13.59 8.99
C HIS A 100 -2.05 14.49 8.49
#